data_AF-A0A7X9RTL7-F1
#
_entry.id   AF-A0A7X9RTL7-F1
#
_cell.length_a   1.000
_cell.length_b   1.000
_cell.length_c   1.000
_cell.angle_alpha   90.00
_cell.angle_beta   90.00
_cell.angle_gamma   90.00
#
_symmetry.space_group_name_H-M   'P 1'
#
loop_
_entity.id
_entity.type
_entity.pdbx_description
1 polymer ?
#
loop_
_entity_poly.entity_id
_entity_poly.type
_entity_poly.pdbx_seq_one_letter_code
_entity_poly.pdbx_strand_id
1 'polypeptide(L)'
;MKIQDLFKFIALNTLLIGLFSCSNDELDDSPSTLPVQVNSFTTYSIESFSKSGQVHIEMDENEKIFVRVNLNQAVTDENTVKIYNGLFDGTEQDVYLTLNPIPAGETSSLTEVHQSDNGENIRFEDLVTADRNLRVLLNSEENLSINVFTDLGANAFVQSGEKNYPLYDKDSSIIAETIMLPRENASPMLVAVKMSEKEDSKEYYPRIITGTAATGSLSNEVIVELPTILKFGNETTGNISFASLTEFTDPMAIDNGFMAITEESVTGNEIGRGDVGGNELTGNYNDYSFDNEKNKNYKGTVRLQERRNGYTLIGYQMHSGENNPSENSSVGLYVSNHIQYNEGKVTLLTEYQANSESVFYSDVRELKYNDLLASDYHIRMFQGTEDKGGDYYVVSNIGTAAYTGTNSITDITYFEDVIAEPLKVKLKQRVNGQTEGVIEFASYINSNERYEISIYKGTDINEENPTALVNLLSVKSTDGRVSYRDLHSDSNGDPIDYIDMVGGQNHYRVKRKIDGGTYEYIGYGIVE
;
A
#
# COMPACT_ATOMS: atom_id res chain seq x y z
N MET A 1 25.25 -26.23 1.58
CA MET A 1 25.37 -24.75 1.59
C MET A 1 26.86 -24.42 1.57
N LYS A 2 27.34 -23.69 0.56
CA LYS A 2 28.79 -23.55 0.29
C LYS A 2 29.39 -22.42 1.13
N ILE A 3 30.61 -22.63 1.64
CA ILE A 3 31.46 -21.74 2.47
C ILE A 3 31.80 -20.38 1.81
N GLN A 4 31.22 -20.06 0.66
CA GLN A 4 31.58 -18.88 -0.15
C GLN A 4 30.69 -17.64 0.10
N ASP A 5 29.62 -17.76 0.88
CA ASP A 5 28.74 -16.62 1.18
C ASP A 5 29.06 -15.91 2.51
N LEU A 6 29.90 -16.51 3.37
CA LEU A 6 30.33 -15.92 4.65
C LEU A 6 31.34 -14.76 4.47
N PHE A 7 32.02 -14.69 3.32
CA PHE A 7 33.03 -13.67 3.03
C PHE A 7 32.49 -12.41 2.34
N LYS A 8 31.19 -12.35 2.02
CA LYS A 8 30.57 -11.17 1.38
C LYS A 8 30.05 -10.14 2.38
N PHE A 9 30.07 -10.43 3.68
CA PHE A 9 29.56 -9.52 4.71
C PHE A 9 30.65 -8.63 5.37
N ILE A 10 31.93 -8.85 5.07
CA ILE A 10 33.06 -8.10 5.69
C ILE A 10 33.64 -7.00 4.76
N ALA A 11 33.19 -6.91 3.51
CA ALA A 11 33.86 -6.08 2.50
C ALA A 11 33.01 -4.92 1.99
N LEU A 12 32.64 -3.95 2.84
CA LEU A 12 32.32 -2.59 2.36
C LEU A 12 32.37 -1.52 3.47
N ASN A 13 33.56 -1.18 3.95
CA ASN A 13 33.86 0.12 4.55
C ASN A 13 35.38 0.31 4.62
N THR A 14 36.00 0.56 3.47
CA THR A 14 37.41 0.99 3.42
C THR A 14 37.45 2.27 2.59
N LEU A 15 37.38 3.41 3.27
CA LEU A 15 37.61 4.71 2.65
C LEU A 15 39.11 4.91 2.49
N LEU A 16 39.51 5.12 1.25
CA LEU A 16 40.86 5.46 0.81
C LEU A 16 41.21 6.88 1.27
N ILE A 17 42.26 7.05 2.08
CA ILE A 17 42.93 8.35 2.27
C ILE A 17 44.36 8.22 1.74
N GLY A 18 44.63 8.95 0.67
CA GLY A 18 45.95 9.31 0.15
C GLY A 18 45.75 10.51 -0.78
N LEU A 19 46.60 11.55 -0.84
CA LEU A 19 48.02 11.66 -0.50
C LEU A 19 48.46 13.14 -0.37
N PHE A 20 49.41 13.37 0.55
CA PHE A 20 50.57 14.30 0.62
C PHE A 20 50.50 15.84 0.50
N SER A 21 51.14 16.50 1.50
CA SER A 21 52.29 17.39 1.27
C SER A 21 53.31 17.27 2.40
N CYS A 22 54.57 17.03 2.04
CA CYS A 22 55.73 16.84 2.91
C CYS A 22 56.27 18.15 3.54
N SER A 23 56.85 18.07 4.74
CA SER A 23 58.29 18.33 4.90
C SER A 23 58.84 17.87 6.27
N ASN A 24 60.04 17.29 6.18
CA ASN A 24 61.06 17.06 7.21
C ASN A 24 60.95 15.85 8.17
N ASP A 25 61.70 14.80 7.80
CA ASP A 25 62.72 14.11 8.61
C ASP A 25 62.70 14.38 10.13
N GLU A 26 61.85 13.64 10.84
CA GLU A 26 62.29 12.69 11.87
C GLU A 26 61.41 11.45 11.67
N LEU A 27 62.01 10.26 11.58
CA LEU A 27 61.24 9.01 11.70
C LEU A 27 60.80 8.93 13.16
N ASP A 28 59.67 9.57 13.43
CA ASP A 28 58.91 9.38 14.64
C ASP A 28 58.40 7.93 14.62
N ASP A 29 59.22 7.03 15.16
CA ASP A 29 58.88 5.62 15.44
C ASP A 29 57.82 5.52 16.56
N SER A 30 57.18 6.62 16.97
CA SER A 30 56.03 6.56 17.84
C SER A 30 54.80 6.05 17.06
N PRO A 31 54.11 5.03 17.59
CA PRO A 31 52.93 4.47 16.94
C PRO A 31 51.84 5.54 16.76
N SER A 32 51.16 5.49 15.62
CA SER A 32 50.10 6.43 15.27
C SER A 32 48.97 6.34 16.30
N THR A 33 48.49 7.50 16.77
CA THR A 33 47.32 7.59 17.64
C THR A 33 46.00 7.59 16.85
N LEU A 34 46.06 7.40 15.53
CA LEU A 34 44.88 7.25 14.69
C LEU A 34 44.28 5.84 14.85
N PRO A 35 42.95 5.72 14.78
CA PRO A 35 42.32 4.41 14.88
C PRO A 35 42.66 3.55 13.66
N VAL A 36 43.08 2.31 13.91
CA VAL A 36 43.28 1.27 12.90
C VAL A 36 42.03 0.43 12.67
N GLN A 37 41.12 0.37 13.65
CA GLN A 37 39.79 -0.26 13.52
C GLN A 37 38.72 0.67 14.07
N VAL A 38 37.58 0.75 13.37
CA VAL A 38 36.44 1.56 13.78
C VAL A 38 35.14 0.81 13.50
N ASN A 39 34.34 0.60 14.53
CA ASN A 39 32.96 0.11 14.43
C ASN A 39 32.00 1.24 14.78
N SER A 40 31.06 1.53 13.88
CA SER A 40 30.15 2.68 13.99
C SER A 40 28.70 2.23 14.17
N PHE A 41 28.03 2.81 15.15
CA PHE A 41 26.64 2.52 15.50
C PHE A 41 25.82 3.81 15.45
N THR A 42 24.68 3.79 14.78
CA THR A 42 23.76 4.93 14.77
C THR A 42 23.07 5.04 16.12
N THR A 43 22.95 6.24 16.67
CA THR A 43 22.18 6.48 17.89
C THR A 43 20.81 7.07 17.58
N TYR A 44 19.86 6.85 18.50
CA TYR A 44 18.49 7.31 18.40
C TYR A 44 18.13 8.16 19.62
N SER A 45 17.43 9.28 19.40
CA SER A 45 16.85 10.06 20.50
C SER A 45 15.63 9.33 21.05
N ILE A 46 15.46 9.28 22.36
CA ILE A 46 14.25 8.70 22.97
C ILE A 46 13.01 9.57 22.71
N GLU A 47 13.19 10.88 22.60
CA GLU A 47 12.09 11.84 22.46
C GLU A 47 11.45 11.71 21.07
N SER A 48 12.28 11.56 20.05
CA SER A 48 11.84 11.54 18.67
C SER A 48 11.86 10.15 18.02
N PHE A 49 12.51 9.15 18.64
CA PHE A 49 12.85 7.87 18.02
C PHE A 49 13.48 7.99 16.64
N SER A 50 14.25 9.06 16.45
CA SER A 50 14.94 9.36 15.21
C SER A 50 16.45 9.44 15.45
N LYS A 51 17.22 9.28 14.35
CA LYS A 51 18.67 9.30 14.37
C LYS A 51 19.20 10.57 15.02
N SER A 52 20.01 10.42 16.06
CA SER A 52 20.50 11.51 16.92
C SER A 52 22.01 11.64 16.96
N GLY A 53 22.75 10.79 16.27
CA GLY A 53 24.20 10.77 16.33
C GLY A 53 24.81 9.42 15.96
N GLN A 54 26.06 9.23 16.36
CA GLN A 54 26.82 7.99 16.20
C GLN A 54 27.70 7.70 17.42
N VAL A 55 27.93 6.41 17.65
CA VAL A 55 28.96 5.89 18.55
C VAL A 55 30.01 5.20 17.71
N HIS A 56 31.28 5.51 17.95
CA HIS A 56 32.41 4.80 17.38
C HIS A 56 33.16 4.05 18.48
N ILE A 57 33.36 2.76 18.27
CA ILE A 57 34.31 1.96 19.03
C ILE A 57 35.57 1.86 18.17
N GLU A 58 36.66 2.41 18.68
CA GLU A 58 37.92 2.65 17.98
C GLU A 58 39.04 1.83 18.64
N MET A 59 39.95 1.26 17.86
CA MET A 59 41.21 0.67 18.35
C MET A 59 42.39 1.33 17.64
N ASP A 60 43.43 1.72 18.35
CA ASP A 60 44.68 2.27 17.78
C ASP A 60 45.76 1.18 17.54
N GLU A 61 46.92 1.59 17.03
CA GLU A 61 48.06 0.68 16.77
C GLU A 61 48.65 0.03 18.05
N ASN A 62 48.33 0.58 19.23
CA ASN A 62 48.79 0.08 20.53
C ASN A 62 47.75 -0.82 21.22
N GLU A 63 46.71 -1.25 20.50
CA GLU A 63 45.56 -1.99 21.04
C GLU A 63 44.78 -1.20 22.11
N LYS A 64 44.94 0.13 22.17
CA LYS A 64 44.11 0.96 23.04
C LYS A 64 42.75 1.12 22.42
N ILE A 65 41.72 0.97 23.25
CA ILE A 65 40.34 1.03 22.83
C ILE A 65 39.76 2.37 23.26
N PHE A 66 39.06 3.03 22.35
CA PHE A 66 38.37 4.27 22.62
C PHE A 66 36.89 4.14 22.26
N VAL A 67 36.02 4.69 23.10
CA VAL A 67 34.60 4.87 22.80
C VAL A 67 34.33 6.35 22.62
N ARG A 68 33.93 6.72 21.41
CA ARG A 68 33.57 8.08 21.03
C ARG A 68 32.07 8.17 20.82
N VAL A 69 31.41 9.05 21.55
CA VAL A 69 29.99 9.36 21.33
C VAL A 69 29.91 10.72 20.67
N ASN A 70 29.19 10.82 19.55
CA ASN A 70 28.97 12.06 18.80
C ASN A 70 27.47 12.23 18.55
N LEU A 71 26.87 13.24 19.17
CA LEU A 71 25.47 13.61 18.97
C LEU A 71 25.34 14.68 17.88
N ASN A 72 24.22 14.68 17.18
CA ASN A 72 23.89 15.67 16.15
C ASN A 72 23.55 17.04 16.75
N GLN A 73 23.21 17.10 18.04
CA GLN A 73 22.87 18.31 18.77
C GLN A 73 23.59 18.35 20.11
N ALA A 74 23.92 19.56 20.56
CA ALA A 74 24.58 19.75 21.85
C ALA A 74 23.62 19.44 22.99
N VAL A 75 24.15 18.85 24.06
CA VAL A 75 23.36 18.56 25.26
C VAL A 75 23.16 19.84 26.07
N THR A 76 21.97 20.02 26.66
CA THR A 76 21.66 21.24 27.44
C THR A 76 22.35 21.24 28.80
N ASP A 77 22.46 20.07 29.40
CA ASP A 77 23.13 19.81 30.66
C ASP A 77 24.15 18.68 30.48
N GLU A 78 24.99 18.43 31.49
CA GLU A 78 25.92 17.32 31.47
C GLU A 78 25.17 15.98 31.40
N ASN A 79 25.42 15.19 30.36
CA ASN A 79 24.79 13.89 30.20
C ASN A 79 25.77 12.76 30.52
N THR A 80 25.38 11.85 31.40
CA THR A 80 26.18 10.66 31.69
C THR A 80 26.04 9.64 30.56
N VAL A 81 27.09 8.86 30.32
CA VAL A 81 27.11 7.87 29.24
C VAL A 81 27.52 6.52 29.81
N LYS A 82 26.72 5.49 29.56
CA LYS A 82 26.93 4.13 30.08
C LYS A 82 26.65 3.08 29.02
N ILE A 83 27.37 1.97 29.09
CA ILE A 83 27.09 0.74 28.36
C ILE A 83 26.51 -0.28 29.34
N TYR A 84 25.42 -0.93 28.95
CA TYR A 84 24.70 -1.94 29.71
C TYR A 84 24.77 -3.29 29.00
N ASN A 85 24.59 -4.36 29.78
CA ASN A 85 24.42 -5.71 29.24
C ASN A 85 23.05 -5.87 28.55
N GLY A 86 23.00 -6.64 27.47
CA GLY A 86 21.77 -7.03 26.79
C GLY A 86 21.17 -5.96 25.87
N LEU A 87 19.91 -6.19 25.49
CA LEU A 87 19.11 -5.31 24.64
C LEU A 87 18.68 -4.04 25.40
N PHE A 88 18.55 -2.93 24.68
CA PHE A 88 18.03 -1.66 25.20
C PHE A 88 16.73 -1.80 26.02
N ASP A 89 15.75 -2.53 25.48
CA ASP A 89 14.44 -2.76 26.09
C ASP A 89 14.35 -4.12 26.80
N GLY A 90 15.49 -4.77 27.03
CA GLY A 90 15.58 -6.02 27.76
C GLY A 90 15.41 -5.87 29.27
N THR A 91 15.37 -7.00 29.97
CA THR A 91 15.32 -7.04 31.44
C THR A 91 16.68 -6.85 32.10
N GLU A 92 17.78 -7.01 31.34
CA GLU A 92 19.14 -6.77 31.83
C GLU A 92 19.40 -5.26 31.95
N GLN A 93 19.79 -4.82 33.14
CA GLN A 93 20.05 -3.40 33.43
C GLN A 93 21.40 -3.21 34.13
N ASP A 94 22.25 -4.24 34.11
CA ASP A 94 23.58 -4.18 34.71
C ASP A 94 24.49 -3.29 33.87
N VAL A 95 25.10 -2.30 34.51
CA VAL A 95 26.11 -1.44 33.90
C VAL A 95 27.35 -2.27 33.65
N TYR A 96 27.78 -2.31 32.39
CA TYR A 96 29.04 -2.93 31.97
C TYR A 96 30.20 -1.94 32.09
N LEU A 97 29.99 -0.70 31.63
CA LEU A 97 31.03 0.31 31.54
C LEU A 97 30.46 1.71 31.70
N THR A 98 31.07 2.50 32.57
CA THR A 98 30.82 3.93 32.68
C THR A 98 31.81 4.71 31.81
N LEU A 99 31.30 5.58 30.95
CA LEU A 99 32.08 6.39 30.02
C LEU A 99 32.18 7.84 30.49
N ASN A 100 33.10 8.60 29.89
CA ASN A 100 33.19 10.04 30.11
C ASN A 100 31.86 10.72 29.72
N PRO A 101 31.31 11.59 30.59
CA PRO A 101 30.07 12.29 30.30
C PRO A 101 30.25 13.26 29.13
N ILE A 102 29.13 13.66 28.53
CA ILE A 102 29.07 14.73 27.52
C ILE A 102 28.80 16.04 28.27
N PRO A 103 29.73 17.01 28.29
CA PRO A 103 29.53 18.27 28.99
C PRO A 103 28.39 19.11 28.41
N ALA A 104 27.76 19.93 29.24
CA ALA A 104 26.77 20.91 28.81
C ALA A 104 27.31 21.81 27.69
N GLY A 105 26.55 21.96 26.60
CA GLY A 105 26.94 22.73 25.41
C GLY A 105 27.81 21.96 24.40
N GLU A 106 28.25 20.75 24.72
CA GLU A 106 29.04 19.91 23.84
C GLU A 106 28.18 18.85 23.12
N THR A 107 28.72 18.31 22.03
CA THR A 107 28.07 17.25 21.24
C THR A 107 28.73 15.89 21.42
N SER A 108 29.90 15.82 22.06
CA SER A 108 30.70 14.61 22.05
C SER A 108 31.45 14.35 23.35
N SER A 109 31.77 13.07 23.54
CA SER A 109 32.72 12.61 24.56
C SER A 109 33.62 11.52 23.99
N LEU A 110 34.80 11.35 24.59
CA LEU A 110 35.77 10.32 24.24
C LEU A 110 36.27 9.66 25.52
N THR A 111 36.25 8.33 25.56
CA THR A 111 36.73 7.55 26.72
C THR A 111 37.75 6.53 26.25
N GLU A 112 38.93 6.51 26.85
CA GLU A 112 39.88 5.39 26.73
C GLU A 112 39.46 4.29 27.70
N VAL A 113 39.31 3.07 27.22
CA VAL A 113 38.75 1.95 27.99
C VAL A 113 39.77 0.84 28.12
N HIS A 114 39.94 0.35 29.35
CA HIS A 114 40.90 -0.71 29.68
C HIS A 114 40.27 -1.86 30.46
N GLN A 115 39.27 -1.55 31.29
CA GLN A 115 38.65 -2.47 32.22
C GLN A 115 37.18 -2.09 32.41
N SER A 116 36.30 -3.09 32.59
CA SER A 116 34.88 -2.89 32.90
C SER A 116 34.71 -2.40 34.33
N ASP A 117 33.52 -1.89 34.66
CA ASP A 117 33.20 -1.41 36.01
C ASP A 117 33.27 -2.55 37.06
N ASN A 118 33.20 -3.81 36.61
CA ASN A 118 33.34 -5.01 37.45
C ASN A 118 34.78 -5.54 37.56
N GLY A 119 35.76 -4.85 36.96
CA GLY A 119 37.17 -5.23 37.03
C GLY A 119 37.60 -6.27 35.99
N GLU A 120 36.80 -6.54 34.95
CA GLU A 120 37.18 -7.43 33.87
C GLU A 120 37.96 -6.65 32.80
N ASN A 121 39.07 -7.20 32.30
CA ASN A 121 39.81 -6.57 31.20
C ASN A 121 38.94 -6.56 29.93
N ILE A 122 38.91 -5.43 29.22
CA ILE A 122 38.12 -5.26 27.99
C ILE A 122 39.00 -5.49 26.77
N ARG A 123 38.52 -6.30 25.83
CA ARG A 123 39.03 -6.39 24.45
C ARG A 123 38.10 -5.66 23.50
N PHE A 124 38.63 -5.26 22.34
CA PHE A 124 37.82 -4.57 21.33
C PHE A 124 36.67 -5.45 20.85
N GLU A 125 36.95 -6.73 20.64
CA GLU A 125 35.95 -7.73 20.24
C GLU A 125 34.81 -7.83 21.25
N ASP A 126 35.07 -7.62 22.56
CA ASP A 126 34.04 -7.69 23.59
C ASP A 126 33.00 -6.57 23.43
N LEU A 127 33.40 -5.39 22.95
CA LEU A 127 32.49 -4.26 22.75
C LEU A 127 31.76 -4.30 21.40
N VAL A 128 32.38 -4.90 20.37
CA VAL A 128 31.80 -4.91 19.01
C VAL A 128 31.08 -6.20 18.66
N THR A 129 31.12 -7.23 19.51
CA THR A 129 30.40 -8.50 19.27
C THR A 129 29.38 -8.84 20.35
N ALA A 130 29.61 -8.47 21.61
CA ALA A 130 28.71 -8.83 22.69
C ALA A 130 27.40 -8.02 22.65
N ASP A 131 26.34 -8.66 23.15
CA ASP A 131 25.02 -8.06 23.31
C ASP A 131 25.07 -6.99 24.40
N ARG A 132 25.06 -5.73 23.95
CA ARG A 132 25.18 -4.54 24.79
C ARG A 132 24.30 -3.43 24.25
N ASN A 133 24.00 -2.44 25.09
CA ASN A 133 23.35 -1.21 24.68
C ASN A 133 24.00 0.00 25.34
N LEU A 134 24.15 1.09 24.59
CA LEU A 134 24.64 2.36 25.10
C LEU A 134 23.47 3.30 25.37
N ARG A 135 23.53 4.00 26.52
CA ARG A 135 22.57 5.03 26.90
C ARG A 135 23.31 6.30 27.30
N VAL A 136 22.80 7.42 26.79
CA VAL A 136 23.14 8.78 27.24
C VAL A 136 21.98 9.25 28.11
N LEU A 137 22.24 9.62 29.37
CA LEU A 137 21.21 9.96 30.35
C LEU A 137 21.17 11.47 30.61
N LEU A 138 19.99 12.02 30.90
CA LEU A 138 19.74 13.48 30.96
C LEU A 138 20.29 14.21 32.19
N ASN A 139 20.52 13.52 33.33
CA ASN A 139 21.18 14.05 34.55
C ASN A 139 21.03 13.15 35.79
N SER A 140 20.34 12.01 35.70
CA SER A 140 20.10 11.12 36.84
C SER A 140 20.52 9.67 36.52
N GLU A 141 20.95 8.95 37.55
CA GLU A 141 21.12 7.49 37.56
C GLU A 141 19.77 6.75 37.47
N GLU A 142 18.65 7.46 37.26
CA GLU A 142 17.34 6.82 37.14
C GLU A 142 17.24 6.15 35.78
N ASN A 143 16.87 4.86 35.77
CA ASN A 143 16.81 4.01 34.58
C ASN A 143 15.89 4.54 33.46
N LEU A 144 15.06 5.55 33.73
CA LEU A 144 14.10 6.15 32.78
C LEU A 144 14.49 7.54 32.27
N SER A 145 15.63 8.11 32.71
CA SER A 145 16.10 9.42 32.26
C SER A 145 17.05 9.31 31.05
N ILE A 146 16.62 8.56 30.04
CA ILE A 146 17.38 8.31 28.82
C ILE A 146 17.16 9.49 27.88
N ASN A 147 18.23 9.98 27.26
CA ASN A 147 18.19 10.98 26.19
C ASN A 147 18.37 10.31 24.82
N VAL A 148 19.45 9.53 24.72
CA VAL A 148 19.88 8.87 23.49
C VAL A 148 20.21 7.42 23.80
N PHE A 149 19.90 6.52 22.88
CA PHE A 149 20.21 5.11 23.00
C PHE A 149 20.73 4.51 21.69
N THR A 150 21.39 3.37 21.81
CA THR A 150 21.67 2.47 20.68
C THR A 150 21.97 1.07 21.20
N ASP A 151 21.61 0.04 20.44
CA ASP A 151 22.14 -1.30 20.66
C ASP A 151 23.50 -1.44 19.96
N LEU A 152 24.40 -2.18 20.60
CA LEU A 152 25.76 -2.44 20.15
C LEU A 152 25.95 -3.93 19.83
N GLY A 153 27.08 -4.23 19.22
CA GLY A 153 27.49 -5.60 18.95
C GLY A 153 26.53 -6.36 18.04
N ALA A 154 26.24 -7.61 18.38
CA ALA A 154 25.37 -8.46 17.56
C ALA A 154 23.91 -7.98 17.50
N ASN A 155 23.49 -7.08 18.41
CA ASN A 155 22.14 -6.53 18.47
C ASN A 155 22.03 -5.13 17.87
N ALA A 156 23.10 -4.62 17.26
CA ALA A 156 23.09 -3.31 16.61
C ALA A 156 21.93 -3.15 15.62
N PHE A 157 21.40 -1.94 15.49
CA PHE A 157 20.32 -1.68 14.54
C PHE A 157 20.81 -1.70 13.09
N VAL A 158 20.03 -2.36 12.22
CA VAL A 158 20.26 -2.40 10.77
C VAL A 158 19.87 -1.05 10.17
N GLN A 159 20.86 -0.23 9.84
CA GLN A 159 20.62 1.19 9.46
C GLN A 159 19.71 1.38 8.23
N SER A 160 19.65 0.40 7.33
CA SER A 160 18.81 0.43 6.12
C SER A 160 17.43 -0.21 6.31
N GLY A 161 17.18 -0.88 7.44
CA GLY A 161 15.94 -1.61 7.69
C GLY A 161 14.87 -0.82 8.45
N GLU A 162 15.20 0.40 8.90
CA GLU A 162 14.28 1.28 9.64
C GLU A 162 13.01 1.59 8.82
N LYS A 163 11.86 1.48 9.49
CA LYS A 163 10.54 1.75 8.89
C LYS A 163 9.67 2.58 9.81
N ASN A 164 9.01 3.59 9.24
CA ASN A 164 8.08 4.46 9.93
C ASN A 164 6.71 4.38 9.27
N TYR A 165 5.67 4.25 10.09
CA TYR A 165 4.28 4.11 9.65
C TYR A 165 3.41 5.16 10.34
N PRO A 166 2.78 6.08 9.60
CA PRO A 166 1.88 7.06 10.19
C PRO A 166 0.59 6.40 10.67
N LEU A 167 0.09 6.88 11.81
CA LEU A 167 -1.20 6.48 12.38
C LEU A 167 -2.16 7.66 12.27
N TYR A 168 -3.32 7.39 11.70
CA TYR A 168 -4.34 8.39 11.40
C TYR A 168 -5.52 8.28 12.35
N ASP A 169 -6.09 9.42 12.73
CA ASP A 169 -7.40 9.47 13.36
C ASP A 169 -8.54 9.27 12.33
N LYS A 170 -9.78 9.31 12.83
CA LYS A 170 -10.99 9.20 12.00
C LYS A 170 -11.12 10.31 10.94
N ASP A 171 -10.45 11.45 11.13
CA ASP A 171 -10.49 12.62 10.26
C ASP A 171 -9.26 12.65 9.32
N SER A 172 -8.51 11.54 9.25
CA SER A 172 -7.30 11.38 8.43
C SER A 172 -6.13 12.29 8.80
N SER A 173 -6.09 12.77 10.06
CA SER A 173 -4.95 13.50 10.60
C SER A 173 -3.95 12.55 11.24
N ILE A 174 -2.65 12.79 11.05
CA ILE A 174 -1.60 11.97 11.68
C ILE A 174 -1.52 12.33 13.17
N ILE A 175 -1.82 11.36 14.04
CA ILE A 175 -1.78 11.55 15.50
C ILE A 175 -0.56 10.88 16.15
N ALA A 176 0.04 9.92 15.45
CA ALA A 176 1.16 9.15 15.94
C ALA A 176 1.95 8.50 14.79
N GLU A 177 3.11 7.97 15.10
CA GLU A 177 3.99 7.25 14.19
C GLU A 177 4.46 5.95 14.86
N THR A 178 4.40 4.84 14.13
CA THR A 178 5.05 3.59 14.53
C THR A 178 6.42 3.51 13.88
N ILE A 179 7.45 3.35 14.69
CA ILE A 179 8.85 3.20 14.26
C ILE A 179 9.26 1.75 14.51
N MET A 180 9.88 1.13 13.51
CA MET A 180 10.41 -0.23 13.60
C MET A 180 11.90 -0.23 13.27
N LEU A 181 12.71 -0.67 14.23
CA LEU A 181 14.18 -0.71 14.16
C LEU A 181 14.65 -2.17 14.18
N PRO A 182 14.84 -2.80 13.02
CA PRO A 182 15.38 -4.16 12.96
C PRO A 182 16.81 -4.19 13.49
N ARG A 183 17.16 -5.30 14.12
CA ARG A 183 18.49 -5.57 14.67
C ARG A 183 19.25 -6.54 13.77
N GLU A 184 20.57 -6.48 13.86
CA GLU A 184 21.46 -7.44 13.19
C GLU A 184 21.23 -8.86 13.74
N ASN A 185 21.78 -9.86 13.04
CA ASN A 185 21.80 -11.28 13.45
C ASN A 185 20.43 -11.91 13.75
N ALA A 186 19.36 -11.39 13.14
CA ALA A 186 17.99 -11.88 13.37
C ALA A 186 17.56 -11.79 14.85
N SER A 187 18.07 -10.78 15.57
CA SER A 187 17.58 -10.45 16.90
C SER A 187 16.19 -9.83 16.84
N PRO A 188 15.41 -9.90 17.94
CA PRO A 188 14.08 -9.28 18.03
C PRO A 188 14.11 -7.82 17.56
N MET A 189 13.19 -7.40 16.70
CA MET A 189 13.11 -6.02 16.25
C MET A 189 12.56 -5.12 17.36
N LEU A 190 13.11 -3.91 17.53
CA LEU A 190 12.50 -2.91 18.41
C LEU A 190 11.37 -2.19 17.68
N VAL A 191 10.19 -2.12 18.29
CA VAL A 191 9.06 -1.32 17.80
C VAL A 191 8.73 -0.25 18.82
N ALA A 192 8.50 0.96 18.32
CA ALA A 192 8.07 2.09 19.12
C ALA A 192 6.85 2.77 18.50
N VAL A 193 6.04 3.41 19.34
CA VAL A 193 4.94 4.26 18.94
C VAL A 193 5.13 5.61 19.59
N LYS A 194 5.22 6.65 18.77
CA LYS A 194 5.34 8.04 19.20
C LYS A 194 4.04 8.78 18.88
N MET A 195 3.39 9.37 19.87
CA MET A 195 2.26 10.28 19.62
C MET A 195 2.75 11.72 19.42
N SER A 196 2.07 12.43 18.53
CA SER A 196 2.25 13.87 18.34
C SER A 196 1.85 14.64 19.60
N GLU A 197 0.73 14.26 20.20
CA GLU A 197 0.17 14.85 21.41
C GLU A 197 -0.43 13.77 22.31
N LYS A 198 -0.52 14.05 23.62
CA LYS A 198 -1.09 13.15 24.62
C LYS A 198 -1.78 14.00 25.67
N GLU A 199 -2.94 13.55 26.14
CA GLU A 199 -3.56 14.10 27.33
C GLU A 199 -3.03 13.38 28.58
N ASP A 200 -2.49 14.13 29.54
CA ASP A 200 -1.91 13.56 30.77
C ASP A 200 -2.93 12.79 31.62
N SER A 201 -4.22 13.13 31.54
CA SER A 201 -5.30 12.43 32.24
C SER A 201 -5.69 11.09 31.61
N LYS A 202 -5.14 10.76 30.44
CA LYS A 202 -5.48 9.56 29.68
C LYS A 202 -4.30 8.60 29.55
N GLU A 203 -4.63 7.33 29.51
CA GLU A 203 -3.71 6.26 29.15
C GLU A 203 -4.02 5.79 27.73
N TYR A 204 -2.96 5.47 26.98
CA TYR A 204 -3.05 5.06 25.59
C TYR A 204 -2.34 3.72 25.43
N TYR A 205 -2.96 2.82 24.68
CA TYR A 205 -2.59 1.42 24.59
C TYR A 205 -2.30 1.06 23.12
N PRO A 206 -1.04 1.09 22.67
CA PRO A 206 -0.66 0.74 21.32
C PRO A 206 -0.57 -0.78 21.15
N ARG A 207 -1.16 -1.30 20.07
CA ARG A 207 -1.10 -2.73 19.74
C ARG A 207 -1.00 -2.94 18.23
N ILE A 208 -0.17 -3.88 17.81
CA ILE A 208 -0.24 -4.41 16.44
C ILE A 208 -1.19 -5.59 16.44
N ILE A 209 -2.15 -5.55 15.53
CA ILE A 209 -3.24 -6.51 15.42
C ILE A 209 -3.26 -7.04 13.98
N THR A 210 -3.58 -8.32 13.82
CA THR A 210 -3.81 -8.91 12.50
C THR A 210 -5.00 -8.23 11.82
N GLY A 211 -4.85 -7.90 10.53
CA GLY A 211 -5.85 -7.18 9.74
C GLY A 211 -5.20 -6.08 8.90
N THR A 212 -6.01 -5.13 8.46
CA THR A 212 -5.53 -3.87 7.85
C THR A 212 -6.13 -2.70 8.58
N ALA A 213 -5.53 -1.52 8.49
CA ALA A 213 -6.10 -0.29 9.04
C ALA A 213 -7.46 0.02 8.42
N ALA A 214 -7.67 -0.31 7.15
CA ALA A 214 -8.92 0.00 6.46
C ALA A 214 -10.11 -0.88 6.89
N THR A 215 -9.87 -2.15 7.27
CA THR A 215 -10.96 -3.13 7.47
C THR A 215 -10.81 -4.02 8.71
N GLY A 216 -9.66 -3.97 9.39
CA GLY A 216 -9.37 -4.80 10.55
C GLY A 216 -10.20 -4.40 11.78
N SER A 217 -10.45 -5.38 12.66
CA SER A 217 -11.16 -5.19 13.92
C SER A 217 -10.18 -5.25 15.09
N LEU A 218 -10.43 -4.46 16.15
CA LEU A 218 -9.70 -4.54 17.42
C LEU A 218 -9.86 -5.89 18.14
N SER A 219 -10.82 -6.72 17.73
CA SER A 219 -11.03 -8.09 18.23
C SER A 219 -10.20 -9.16 17.53
N ASN A 220 -9.43 -8.79 16.50
CA ASN A 220 -8.56 -9.71 15.79
C ASN A 220 -7.37 -10.13 16.68
N GLU A 221 -6.59 -11.12 16.23
CA GLU A 221 -5.42 -11.61 16.94
C GLU A 221 -4.37 -10.49 17.13
N VAL A 222 -3.89 -10.32 18.36
CA VAL A 222 -2.86 -9.35 18.72
C VAL A 222 -1.49 -9.96 18.41
N ILE A 223 -0.71 -9.28 17.57
CA ILE A 223 0.67 -9.64 17.21
C ILE A 223 1.63 -9.16 18.30
N VAL A 224 1.46 -7.91 18.75
CA VAL A 224 2.20 -7.36 19.87
C VAL A 224 1.35 -6.36 20.63
N GLU A 225 1.47 -6.41 21.95
CA GLU A 225 0.97 -5.37 22.85
C GLU A 225 2.17 -4.60 23.39
N LEU A 226 2.21 -3.31 23.11
CA LEU A 226 3.22 -2.43 23.66
C LEU A 226 2.77 -1.98 25.06
N PRO A 227 3.70 -1.60 25.94
CA PRO A 227 3.37 -0.90 27.18
C PRO A 227 2.48 0.32 26.92
N THR A 228 1.81 0.81 27.96
CA THR A 228 1.07 2.08 27.86
C THR A 228 2.00 3.20 27.42
N ILE A 229 1.47 4.14 26.63
CA ILE A 229 2.24 5.32 26.22
C ILE A 229 2.48 6.18 27.45
N LEU A 230 3.73 6.15 27.90
CA LEU A 230 4.23 6.90 29.03
C LEU A 230 4.75 8.26 28.57
N LYS A 231 4.83 9.18 29.52
CA LYS A 231 5.74 10.31 29.43
C LYS A 231 7.06 9.80 29.99
N PHE A 232 8.03 9.45 29.13
CA PHE A 232 9.37 9.10 29.60
C PHE A 232 10.05 10.38 30.12
N GLY A 233 10.96 10.27 31.10
CA GLY A 233 11.79 11.39 31.61
C GLY A 233 11.06 12.66 32.15
N ASN A 234 11.77 13.79 32.13
CA ASN A 234 11.23 15.10 32.52
C ASN A 234 10.20 15.59 31.49
N GLU A 235 9.53 16.73 31.74
CA GLU A 235 8.31 17.16 31.04
C GLU A 235 8.37 17.23 29.49
N THR A 236 9.54 17.03 28.89
CA THR A 236 9.87 17.10 27.46
C THR A 236 10.04 15.76 26.74
N THR A 237 10.28 14.64 27.40
CA THR A 237 10.55 13.34 26.73
C THR A 237 9.27 12.56 26.41
N GLY A 238 8.52 13.19 25.50
CA GLY A 238 7.71 12.63 24.42
C GLY A 238 6.86 11.39 24.67
N ASN A 239 5.57 11.54 24.43
CA ASN A 239 4.51 10.52 24.38
C ASN A 239 4.92 9.25 23.60
N ILE A 240 5.62 8.32 24.25
CA ILE A 240 6.20 7.15 23.58
C ILE A 240 5.93 5.85 24.33
N SER A 241 5.86 4.77 23.57
CA SER A 241 5.95 3.40 24.07
C SER A 241 6.83 2.58 23.14
N PHE A 242 7.53 1.57 23.66
CA PHE A 242 8.36 0.68 22.86
C PHE A 242 8.46 -0.71 23.47
N ALA A 243 8.69 -1.71 22.62
CA ALA A 243 8.94 -3.10 23.00
C ALA A 243 9.61 -3.87 21.85
N SER A 244 10.32 -4.94 22.18
CA SER A 244 10.86 -5.90 21.23
C SER A 244 9.79 -6.86 20.74
N LEU A 245 9.75 -7.08 19.42
CA LEU A 245 8.98 -8.15 18.80
C LEU A 245 9.87 -9.38 18.67
N THR A 246 9.70 -10.33 19.59
CA THR A 246 10.51 -11.56 19.63
C THR A 246 10.29 -12.47 18.42
N GLU A 247 9.12 -12.39 17.79
CA GLU A 247 8.75 -13.22 16.64
C GLU A 247 9.14 -12.61 15.29
N PHE A 248 9.48 -11.31 15.26
CA PHE A 248 9.73 -10.57 14.02
C PHE A 248 11.06 -9.84 14.09
N THR A 249 11.92 -10.08 13.09
CA THR A 249 13.25 -9.49 13.00
C THR A 249 13.34 -8.45 11.87
N ASP A 250 12.30 -8.34 11.05
CA ASP A 250 12.18 -7.46 9.89
C ASP A 250 10.74 -6.91 9.86
N PRO A 251 10.51 -5.60 9.64
CA PRO A 251 9.17 -5.05 9.47
C PRO A 251 8.30 -5.82 8.44
N MET A 252 8.90 -6.26 7.32
CA MET A 252 8.19 -6.95 6.25
C MET A 252 7.79 -8.39 6.60
N ALA A 253 8.35 -8.97 7.67
CA ALA A 253 7.92 -10.26 8.16
C ALA A 253 6.51 -10.21 8.78
N ILE A 254 6.04 -9.01 9.18
CA ILE A 254 4.64 -8.78 9.55
C ILE A 254 3.82 -8.65 8.26
N ASP A 255 3.43 -9.80 7.67
CA ASP A 255 2.70 -9.81 6.39
C ASP A 255 1.33 -9.13 6.49
N ASN A 256 0.69 -9.24 7.65
CA ASN A 256 -0.69 -8.85 7.89
C ASN A 256 -0.82 -8.20 9.27
N GLY A 257 -0.47 -6.94 9.37
CA GLY A 257 -0.60 -6.17 10.61
C GLY A 257 -1.07 -4.74 10.38
N PHE A 258 -1.82 -4.21 11.34
CA PHE A 258 -2.03 -2.79 11.51
C PHE A 258 -1.77 -2.42 12.97
N MET A 259 -1.22 -1.24 13.20
CA MET A 259 -1.12 -0.64 14.52
C MET A 259 -2.42 0.08 14.84
N ALA A 260 -2.90 -0.05 16.07
CA ALA A 260 -3.98 0.75 16.62
C ALA A 260 -3.62 1.28 18.01
N ILE A 261 -4.16 2.45 18.34
CA ILE A 261 -4.06 3.05 19.67
C ILE A 261 -5.47 3.21 20.23
N THR A 262 -5.69 2.65 21.42
CA THR A 262 -6.93 2.85 22.18
C THR A 262 -6.69 3.68 23.44
N GLU A 263 -7.70 4.43 23.86
CA GLU A 263 -7.71 5.17 25.13
C GLU A 263 -8.35 4.35 26.27
N GLU A 264 -7.93 4.62 27.52
CA GLU A 264 -8.48 4.10 28.79
C GLU A 264 -8.26 2.59 29.05
N SER A 265 -8.31 1.76 28.01
CA SER A 265 -7.99 0.34 28.08
C SER A 265 -7.67 -0.20 26.68
N VAL A 266 -7.12 -1.42 26.62
CA VAL A 266 -6.86 -2.12 25.35
C VAL A 266 -8.13 -2.38 24.52
N THR A 267 -9.32 -2.39 25.14
CA THR A 267 -10.61 -2.51 24.43
C THR A 267 -11.41 -1.20 24.43
N GLY A 268 -10.77 -0.09 24.75
CA GLY A 268 -11.40 1.22 24.85
C GLY A 268 -11.63 1.87 23.48
N ASN A 269 -11.78 3.19 23.49
CA ASN A 269 -12.03 3.96 22.27
C ASN A 269 -10.78 3.99 21.38
N GLU A 270 -10.91 3.56 20.12
CA GLU A 270 -9.84 3.72 19.12
C GLU A 270 -9.70 5.19 18.76
N ILE A 271 -8.48 5.71 18.81
CA ILE A 271 -8.20 7.10 18.42
C ILE A 271 -7.37 7.21 17.16
N GLY A 272 -6.66 6.16 16.78
CA GLY A 272 -6.01 6.11 15.49
C GLY A 272 -5.35 4.79 15.20
N ARG A 273 -5.06 4.61 13.92
CA ARG A 273 -4.56 3.36 13.35
C ARG A 273 -3.78 3.59 12.06
N GLY A 274 -2.98 2.60 11.68
CA GLY A 274 -2.23 2.62 10.42
C GLY A 274 -1.71 1.24 10.05
N ASP A 275 -1.60 0.97 8.75
CA ASP A 275 -1.04 -0.28 8.24
C ASP A 275 0.46 -0.35 8.58
N VAL A 276 0.94 -1.55 8.93
CA VAL A 276 2.36 -1.81 9.20
C VAL A 276 2.84 -3.03 8.42
N GLY A 277 4.16 -3.13 8.26
CA GLY A 277 4.79 -4.28 7.60
C GLY A 277 4.35 -4.46 6.15
N GLY A 278 4.00 -5.69 5.77
CA GLY A 278 3.58 -6.06 4.42
C GLY A 278 2.33 -5.31 3.92
N ASN A 279 1.50 -4.79 4.83
CA ASN A 279 0.32 -4.01 4.47
C ASN A 279 0.62 -2.58 4.00
N GLU A 280 1.86 -2.08 4.17
CA GLU A 280 2.29 -0.77 3.68
C GLU A 280 1.88 -0.59 2.21
N LEU A 281 1.18 0.50 1.90
CA LEU A 281 0.84 0.83 0.51
C LEU A 281 2.10 1.28 -0.25
N THR A 282 2.27 0.79 -1.48
CA THR A 282 3.41 1.18 -2.32
C THR A 282 3.26 2.59 -2.90
N GLY A 283 2.04 3.12 -2.89
CA GLY A 283 1.66 4.32 -3.63
C GLY A 283 1.23 4.05 -5.08
N ASN A 284 1.40 2.82 -5.57
CA ASN A 284 0.86 2.42 -6.87
C ASN A 284 -0.64 2.17 -6.76
N TYR A 285 -1.40 2.72 -7.71
CA TYR A 285 -2.83 2.49 -7.81
C TYR A 285 -3.32 2.58 -9.26
N ASN A 286 -4.50 2.02 -9.51
CA ASN A 286 -5.27 2.24 -10.73
C ASN A 286 -6.68 2.68 -10.35
N ASP A 287 -7.17 3.72 -11.03
CA ASP A 287 -8.54 4.21 -10.90
C ASP A 287 -9.37 3.82 -12.11
N TYR A 288 -10.60 3.41 -11.85
CA TYR A 288 -11.58 3.00 -12.86
C TYR A 288 -12.90 3.74 -12.63
N SER A 289 -13.58 4.07 -13.73
CA SER A 289 -14.93 4.63 -13.67
C SER A 289 -15.89 3.59 -13.10
N PHE A 290 -16.75 4.02 -12.17
CA PHE A 290 -17.84 3.18 -11.65
C PHE A 290 -19.16 3.81 -12.08
N ASP A 291 -19.67 3.39 -13.24
CA ASP A 291 -20.75 4.10 -13.91
C ASP A 291 -21.85 3.18 -14.43
N ASN A 292 -22.88 3.78 -15.00
CA ASN A 292 -24.01 3.09 -15.59
C ASN A 292 -24.46 3.78 -16.87
N GLU A 293 -24.35 3.12 -18.03
CA GLU A 293 -24.83 3.70 -19.29
C GLU A 293 -26.35 3.75 -19.38
N LYS A 294 -27.08 2.86 -18.67
CA LYS A 294 -28.55 2.90 -18.62
C LYS A 294 -29.05 4.12 -17.82
N ASN A 295 -28.31 4.52 -16.79
CA ASN A 295 -28.63 5.68 -15.96
C ASN A 295 -27.37 6.47 -15.59
N LYS A 296 -27.11 7.54 -16.37
CA LYS A 296 -25.95 8.43 -16.21
C LYS A 296 -25.93 9.25 -14.91
N ASN A 297 -26.99 9.19 -14.11
CA ASN A 297 -27.00 9.83 -12.80
C ASN A 297 -26.18 9.04 -11.77
N TYR A 298 -25.96 7.74 -11.97
CA TYR A 298 -25.11 6.93 -11.11
C TYR A 298 -23.67 6.95 -11.64
N LYS A 299 -22.76 7.45 -10.81
CA LYS A 299 -21.33 7.55 -11.11
C LYS A 299 -20.50 7.47 -9.84
N GLY A 300 -19.27 7.03 -9.98
CA GLY A 300 -18.35 6.81 -8.87
C GLY A 300 -16.96 6.44 -9.36
N THR A 301 -16.14 5.96 -8.45
CA THR A 301 -14.78 5.49 -8.75
C THR A 301 -14.50 4.21 -7.98
N VAL A 302 -13.79 3.30 -8.65
CA VAL A 302 -13.12 2.15 -8.06
C VAL A 302 -11.62 2.41 -8.12
N ARG A 303 -10.91 2.16 -7.02
CA ARG A 303 -9.46 2.26 -6.91
C ARG A 303 -8.89 0.91 -6.46
N LEU A 304 -7.91 0.40 -7.19
CA LEU A 304 -7.07 -0.71 -6.75
C LEU A 304 -5.75 -0.14 -6.22
N GLN A 305 -5.35 -0.48 -5.00
CA GLN A 305 -4.09 -0.01 -4.41
C GLN A 305 -3.20 -1.20 -4.08
N GLU A 306 -1.93 -1.11 -4.46
CA GLU A 306 -0.93 -2.14 -4.22
C GLU A 306 -0.32 -2.00 -2.82
N ARG A 307 -0.16 -3.13 -2.14
CA ARG A 307 0.61 -3.26 -0.90
C ARG A 307 2.01 -3.80 -1.17
N ARG A 308 2.95 -3.55 -0.25
CA ARG A 308 4.33 -4.05 -0.32
C ARG A 308 4.42 -5.57 -0.43
N ASN A 309 3.49 -6.31 0.19
CA ASN A 309 3.37 -7.76 0.03
C ASN A 309 2.69 -8.23 -1.28
N GLY A 310 2.34 -7.28 -2.17
CA GLY A 310 1.76 -7.52 -3.49
C GLY A 310 0.25 -7.79 -3.50
N TYR A 311 -0.42 -7.81 -2.35
CA TYR A 311 -1.88 -7.92 -2.28
C TYR A 311 -2.57 -6.57 -2.55
N THR A 312 -3.88 -6.60 -2.75
CA THR A 312 -4.66 -5.43 -3.18
C THR A 312 -5.62 -4.94 -2.10
N LEU A 313 -5.64 -3.63 -1.88
CA LEU A 313 -6.76 -2.94 -1.24
C LEU A 313 -7.69 -2.40 -2.33
N ILE A 314 -8.97 -2.75 -2.29
CA ILE A 314 -9.98 -2.17 -3.18
C ILE A 314 -10.72 -1.08 -2.43
N GLY A 315 -10.67 0.15 -2.95
CA GLY A 315 -11.51 1.26 -2.52
C GLY A 315 -12.58 1.55 -3.56
N TYR A 316 -13.80 1.89 -3.16
CA TYR A 316 -14.81 2.38 -4.09
C TYR A 316 -15.75 3.39 -3.43
N GLN A 317 -16.29 4.31 -4.23
CA GLN A 317 -17.20 5.36 -3.78
C GLN A 317 -18.13 5.82 -4.90
N MET A 318 -19.26 6.40 -4.52
CA MET A 318 -20.18 7.09 -5.42
C MET A 318 -19.92 8.61 -5.41
N HIS A 319 -20.12 9.30 -6.53
CA HIS A 319 -19.77 10.73 -6.72
C HIS A 319 -20.99 11.65 -6.88
N SER A 320 -22.19 11.22 -6.48
CA SER A 320 -23.41 11.94 -6.84
C SER A 320 -24.50 11.88 -5.76
N GLY A 321 -24.54 12.90 -4.90
CA GLY A 321 -25.54 13.19 -3.85
C GLY A 321 -26.92 12.52 -3.97
N GLU A 322 -27.98 13.23 -4.41
CA GLU A 322 -29.39 12.74 -4.39
C GLU A 322 -29.66 11.44 -5.17
N ASN A 323 -28.67 10.90 -5.89
CA ASN A 323 -28.76 9.64 -6.62
C ASN A 323 -27.88 8.54 -6.01
N ASN A 324 -27.42 8.68 -4.76
CA ASN A 324 -26.83 7.54 -4.07
C ASN A 324 -27.90 6.46 -3.81
N PRO A 325 -27.52 5.17 -3.78
CA PRO A 325 -28.42 4.10 -3.39
C PRO A 325 -29.15 4.44 -2.08
N SER A 326 -30.49 4.44 -2.11
CA SER A 326 -31.31 4.72 -0.92
C SER A 326 -31.37 3.55 0.06
N GLU A 327 -30.84 2.39 -0.36
CA GLU A 327 -30.75 1.15 0.39
C GLU A 327 -29.31 0.62 0.33
N ASN A 328 -28.98 -0.23 1.31
CA ASN A 328 -27.72 -0.94 1.30
C ASN A 328 -27.60 -1.80 0.04
N SER A 329 -26.40 -1.84 -0.52
CA SER A 329 -26.16 -2.49 -1.81
C SER A 329 -25.00 -3.46 -1.72
N SER A 330 -25.23 -4.69 -2.19
CA SER A 330 -24.17 -5.67 -2.32
C SER A 330 -23.20 -5.23 -3.41
N VAL A 331 -21.90 -5.37 -3.14
CA VAL A 331 -20.85 -5.09 -4.10
C VAL A 331 -20.01 -6.35 -4.26
N GLY A 332 -19.66 -6.71 -5.49
CA GLY A 332 -18.85 -7.89 -5.74
C GLY A 332 -17.90 -7.73 -6.91
N LEU A 333 -16.89 -8.59 -6.91
CA LEU A 333 -15.93 -8.79 -7.98
C LEU A 333 -16.28 -10.07 -8.75
N TYR A 334 -16.30 -10.00 -10.06
CA TYR A 334 -16.79 -11.06 -10.95
C TYR A 334 -15.84 -11.25 -12.14
N VAL A 335 -15.71 -12.51 -12.60
CA VAL A 335 -15.01 -12.82 -13.85
C VAL A 335 -15.89 -12.57 -15.07
N SER A 336 -15.27 -12.51 -16.25
CA SER A 336 -15.80 -12.38 -17.61
C SER A 336 -17.31 -12.47 -17.80
N ASN A 337 -17.80 -11.60 -18.70
CA ASN A 337 -19.16 -11.43 -19.21
C ASN A 337 -19.92 -10.29 -18.49
N HIS A 338 -19.88 -9.10 -19.09
CA HIS A 338 -20.56 -7.89 -18.61
C HIS A 338 -22.08 -8.11 -18.43
N ILE A 339 -22.68 -9.11 -19.11
CA ILE A 339 -24.13 -9.18 -19.31
C ILE A 339 -24.79 -10.55 -19.03
N GLN A 340 -24.06 -11.67 -18.96
CA GLN A 340 -24.70 -12.96 -18.62
C GLN A 340 -24.59 -13.26 -17.13
N TYR A 341 -25.75 -13.39 -16.49
CA TYR A 341 -25.92 -13.46 -15.05
C TYR A 341 -25.14 -14.59 -14.37
N ASN A 342 -24.55 -14.26 -13.22
CA ASN A 342 -24.11 -15.20 -12.17
C ASN A 342 -23.04 -16.24 -12.49
N GLU A 343 -22.45 -16.24 -13.68
CA GLU A 343 -21.31 -17.11 -13.97
C GLU A 343 -20.02 -16.39 -13.55
N GLY A 344 -19.51 -16.73 -12.37
CA GLY A 344 -18.12 -16.42 -12.02
C GLY A 344 -17.86 -15.35 -10.97
N LYS A 345 -18.67 -15.27 -9.89
CA LYS A 345 -18.32 -14.46 -8.71
C LYS A 345 -16.94 -14.86 -8.17
N VAL A 346 -16.03 -13.90 -8.08
CA VAL A 346 -14.71 -14.06 -7.46
C VAL A 346 -14.84 -13.90 -5.95
N THR A 347 -15.33 -12.74 -5.51
CA THR A 347 -15.56 -12.46 -4.08
C THR A 347 -16.60 -11.35 -3.90
N LEU A 348 -17.24 -11.32 -2.74
CA LEU A 348 -17.99 -10.15 -2.30
C LEU A 348 -17.01 -9.11 -1.73
N LEU A 349 -17.35 -7.85 -1.96
CA LEU A 349 -16.70 -6.71 -1.34
C LEU A 349 -17.57 -6.26 -0.16
N THR A 350 -17.09 -5.23 0.52
CA THR A 350 -17.81 -4.56 1.60
C THR A 350 -19.17 -4.12 1.09
N GLU A 351 -20.18 -4.11 1.96
CA GLU A 351 -21.50 -3.64 1.55
C GLU A 351 -21.50 -2.10 1.49
N TYR A 352 -21.99 -1.54 0.39
CA TYR A 352 -22.21 -0.10 0.29
C TYR A 352 -23.40 0.29 1.19
N GLN A 353 -23.18 1.23 2.11
CA GLN A 353 -24.22 1.72 3.01
C GLN A 353 -25.06 2.81 2.36
N ALA A 354 -26.38 2.74 2.56
CA ALA A 354 -27.36 3.65 1.97
C ALA A 354 -26.99 5.14 2.14
N ASN A 355 -27.15 5.92 1.07
CA ASN A 355 -26.91 7.36 1.00
C ASN A 355 -25.48 7.82 1.37
N SER A 356 -24.49 6.91 1.39
CA SER A 356 -23.13 7.25 1.81
C SER A 356 -22.32 7.97 0.73
N GLU A 357 -21.57 8.99 1.12
CA GLU A 357 -20.55 9.65 0.30
C GLU A 357 -19.13 9.18 0.64
N SER A 358 -19.01 8.19 1.54
CA SER A 358 -17.72 7.69 2.01
C SER A 358 -17.09 6.73 1.00
N VAL A 359 -15.77 6.59 1.10
CA VAL A 359 -15.03 5.50 0.46
C VAL A 359 -15.22 4.23 1.28
N PHE A 360 -15.59 3.16 0.59
CA PHE A 360 -15.66 1.82 1.14
C PHE A 360 -14.42 1.05 0.74
N TYR A 361 -13.86 0.32 1.70
CA TYR A 361 -12.64 -0.45 1.52
C TYR A 361 -12.91 -1.92 1.69
N SER A 362 -12.28 -2.74 0.86
CA SER A 362 -12.30 -4.20 0.93
C SER A 362 -10.90 -4.74 0.78
N ASP A 363 -10.49 -5.53 1.77
CA ASP A 363 -9.21 -6.21 1.77
C ASP A 363 -9.35 -7.59 1.12
N VAL A 364 -8.90 -7.71 -0.13
CA VAL A 364 -9.01 -8.93 -0.94
C VAL A 364 -7.72 -9.71 -0.91
N ARG A 365 -7.35 -10.22 0.26
CA ARG A 365 -6.05 -10.85 0.52
C ARG A 365 -5.70 -12.07 -0.32
N GLU A 366 -6.65 -12.68 -0.99
CA GLU A 366 -6.35 -13.78 -1.91
C GLU A 366 -5.95 -13.28 -3.32
N LEU A 367 -6.05 -11.97 -3.57
CA LEU A 367 -5.88 -11.38 -4.89
C LEU A 367 -4.66 -10.45 -4.93
N LYS A 368 -3.64 -10.86 -5.71
CA LYS A 368 -2.48 -10.02 -5.98
C LYS A 368 -2.85 -8.87 -6.92
N TYR A 369 -2.16 -7.75 -6.74
CA TYR A 369 -2.39 -6.53 -7.51
C TYR A 369 -2.16 -6.75 -9.01
N ASN A 370 -1.02 -7.35 -9.37
CA ASN A 370 -0.70 -7.64 -10.76
C ASN A 370 -1.65 -8.66 -11.39
N ASP A 371 -2.18 -9.61 -10.61
CA ASP A 371 -3.16 -10.58 -11.09
C ASP A 371 -4.48 -9.89 -11.43
N LEU A 372 -4.93 -8.95 -10.60
CA LEU A 372 -6.11 -8.13 -10.90
C LEU A 372 -5.89 -7.27 -12.15
N LEU A 373 -4.71 -6.69 -12.34
CA LEU A 373 -4.42 -5.90 -13.55
C LEU A 373 -4.37 -6.76 -14.82
N ALA A 374 -3.94 -8.02 -14.71
CA ALA A 374 -3.91 -8.98 -15.80
C ALA A 374 -5.25 -9.71 -16.04
N SER A 375 -6.22 -9.53 -15.14
CA SER A 375 -7.52 -10.19 -15.20
C SER A 375 -8.51 -9.48 -16.12
N ASP A 376 -9.55 -10.21 -16.54
CA ASP A 376 -10.73 -9.70 -17.23
C ASP A 376 -11.89 -9.64 -16.23
N TYR A 377 -11.75 -8.79 -15.21
CA TYR A 377 -12.70 -8.69 -14.10
C TYR A 377 -13.54 -7.42 -14.16
N HIS A 378 -14.67 -7.48 -13.46
CA HIS A 378 -15.52 -6.33 -13.25
C HIS A 378 -16.03 -6.27 -11.81
N ILE A 379 -16.22 -5.05 -11.32
CA ILE A 379 -16.85 -4.76 -10.03
C ILE A 379 -18.25 -4.24 -10.27
N ARG A 380 -19.23 -4.77 -9.54
CA ARG A 380 -20.65 -4.41 -9.70
C ARG A 380 -21.29 -4.11 -8.35
N MET A 381 -22.11 -3.06 -8.31
CA MET A 381 -23.00 -2.75 -7.20
C MET A 381 -24.45 -3.00 -7.62
N PHE A 382 -25.12 -3.92 -6.94
CA PHE A 382 -26.50 -4.32 -7.28
C PHE A 382 -27.53 -3.36 -6.71
N GLN A 383 -28.72 -3.32 -7.32
CA GLN A 383 -29.88 -2.65 -6.72
C GLN A 383 -30.43 -3.51 -5.58
N GLY A 384 -29.92 -3.28 -4.37
CA GLY A 384 -30.25 -4.02 -3.15
C GLY A 384 -29.17 -5.03 -2.75
N THR A 385 -29.52 -5.94 -1.83
CA THR A 385 -28.57 -6.86 -1.18
C THR A 385 -28.50 -8.25 -1.82
N GLU A 386 -29.29 -8.52 -2.85
CA GLU A 386 -29.32 -9.78 -3.56
C GLU A 386 -29.04 -9.57 -5.05
N ASP A 387 -28.27 -10.48 -5.66
CA ASP A 387 -28.13 -10.52 -7.12
C ASP A 387 -29.43 -11.05 -7.75
N LYS A 388 -30.32 -10.12 -8.11
CA LYS A 388 -31.61 -10.41 -8.74
C LYS A 388 -31.55 -10.46 -10.27
N GLY A 389 -30.41 -10.84 -10.84
CA GLY A 389 -30.31 -11.03 -12.28
C GLY A 389 -30.35 -9.71 -13.04
N GLY A 390 -29.49 -8.76 -12.67
CA GLY A 390 -29.04 -7.71 -13.60
C GLY A 390 -29.36 -6.27 -13.31
N ASP A 391 -30.13 -5.99 -12.26
CA ASP A 391 -30.32 -4.62 -11.85
C ASP A 391 -29.13 -4.18 -10.99
N TYR A 392 -28.36 -3.24 -11.54
CA TYR A 392 -27.18 -2.67 -10.89
C TYR A 392 -27.28 -1.15 -10.85
N TYR A 393 -26.69 -0.55 -9.83
CA TYR A 393 -26.48 0.89 -9.77
C TYR A 393 -25.32 1.29 -10.67
N VAL A 394 -24.19 0.60 -10.54
CA VAL A 394 -22.96 0.89 -11.28
C VAL A 394 -22.13 -0.37 -11.53
N VAL A 395 -21.31 -0.32 -12.57
CA VAL A 395 -20.35 -1.36 -12.95
C VAL A 395 -19.02 -0.71 -13.34
N SER A 396 -17.92 -1.36 -13.01
CA SER A 396 -16.58 -0.93 -13.36
C SER A 396 -15.82 -2.09 -13.97
N ASN A 397 -15.26 -1.89 -15.16
CA ASN A 397 -14.36 -2.86 -15.78
C ASN A 397 -12.94 -2.57 -15.33
N ILE A 398 -12.24 -3.58 -14.80
CA ILE A 398 -10.91 -3.43 -14.22
C ILE A 398 -9.88 -4.31 -14.94
N GLY A 399 -8.59 -4.05 -14.70
CA GLY A 399 -7.52 -4.80 -15.35
C GLY A 399 -7.59 -4.72 -16.88
N THR A 400 -7.51 -5.86 -17.54
CA THR A 400 -7.53 -5.94 -19.01
C THR A 400 -8.95 -5.74 -19.60
N ALA A 401 -9.99 -5.85 -18.78
CA ALA A 401 -11.36 -5.54 -19.15
C ALA A 401 -11.61 -4.03 -19.29
N ALA A 402 -10.77 -3.21 -18.65
CA ALA A 402 -10.94 -1.77 -18.60
C ALA A 402 -10.95 -1.16 -20.01
N TYR A 403 -11.71 -0.08 -20.19
CA TYR A 403 -11.76 0.62 -21.47
C TYR A 403 -10.47 1.41 -21.70
N THR A 404 -10.00 1.46 -22.95
CA THR A 404 -8.84 2.29 -23.33
C THR A 404 -9.20 3.77 -23.47
N GLY A 405 -10.50 4.09 -23.46
CA GLY A 405 -11.04 5.40 -23.82
C GLY A 405 -11.37 5.54 -25.31
N THR A 406 -10.77 4.69 -26.16
CA THR A 406 -11.09 4.63 -27.59
C THR A 406 -12.50 4.07 -27.79
N ASN A 407 -13.32 4.82 -28.53
CA ASN A 407 -14.64 4.37 -28.93
C ASN A 407 -15.02 4.91 -30.31
N SER A 408 -15.88 4.18 -31.01
CA SER A 408 -16.57 4.60 -32.22
C SER A 408 -18.04 4.80 -31.86
N ILE A 409 -18.65 5.88 -32.35
CA ILE A 409 -20.06 6.20 -32.12
C ILE A 409 -20.68 6.48 -33.49
N THR A 410 -21.72 5.73 -33.82
CA THR A 410 -22.43 5.88 -35.09
C THR A 410 -23.92 6.08 -34.85
N ASP A 411 -24.44 7.18 -35.39
CA ASP A 411 -25.87 7.41 -35.52
C ASP A 411 -26.42 6.62 -36.74
N ILE A 412 -27.47 5.84 -36.52
CA ILE A 412 -28.13 5.08 -37.59
C ILE A 412 -29.05 6.00 -38.39
N THR A 413 -28.87 5.99 -39.70
CA THR A 413 -29.75 6.61 -40.69
C THR A 413 -30.84 5.62 -41.10
N TYR A 414 -32.09 6.05 -41.05
CA TYR A 414 -33.24 5.24 -41.44
C TYR A 414 -33.64 5.48 -42.90
N PHE A 415 -34.17 4.45 -43.55
CA PHE A 415 -34.74 4.58 -44.90
C PHE A 415 -36.06 5.36 -44.86
N GLU A 416 -36.45 5.93 -46.00
CA GLU A 416 -37.72 6.66 -46.14
C GLU A 416 -38.91 5.80 -45.69
N ASP A 417 -39.92 6.45 -45.08
CA ASP A 417 -41.13 5.83 -44.49
C ASP A 417 -40.94 5.03 -43.19
N VAL A 418 -39.72 4.91 -42.65
CA VAL A 418 -39.48 4.34 -41.32
C VAL A 418 -39.53 5.46 -40.26
N ILE A 419 -40.62 5.50 -39.48
CA ILE A 419 -40.66 6.30 -38.24
C ILE A 419 -39.99 5.47 -37.14
N ALA A 420 -38.67 5.62 -37.00
CA ALA A 420 -37.89 5.03 -35.92
C ALA A 420 -37.09 6.12 -35.19
N GLU A 421 -36.89 5.90 -33.90
CA GLU A 421 -36.14 6.81 -33.04
C GLU A 421 -34.65 6.72 -33.30
N PRO A 422 -33.85 7.80 -33.09
CA PRO A 422 -32.42 7.77 -33.25
C PRO A 422 -31.82 6.59 -32.49
N LEU A 423 -31.11 5.74 -33.24
CA LEU A 423 -30.37 4.60 -32.72
C LEU A 423 -28.89 4.94 -32.82
N LYS A 424 -28.19 4.82 -31.69
CA LYS A 424 -26.75 4.98 -31.60
C LYS A 424 -26.12 3.63 -31.32
N VAL A 425 -25.11 3.30 -32.11
CA VAL A 425 -24.24 2.17 -31.84
C VAL A 425 -22.89 2.71 -31.38
N LYS A 426 -22.41 2.23 -30.24
CA LYS A 426 -21.08 2.55 -29.73
C LYS A 426 -20.27 1.26 -29.67
N LEU A 427 -19.05 1.29 -30.19
CA LEU A 427 -18.07 0.26 -29.97
C LEU A 427 -17.01 0.81 -29.02
N LYS A 428 -16.76 0.13 -27.91
CA LYS A 428 -15.78 0.54 -26.90
C LYS A 428 -14.64 -0.45 -26.86
N GLN A 429 -13.42 0.03 -27.05
CA GLN A 429 -12.23 -0.81 -26.99
C GLN A 429 -11.83 -1.06 -25.52
N ARG A 430 -11.54 -2.33 -25.20
CA ARG A 430 -10.94 -2.75 -23.93
C ARG A 430 -9.42 -2.91 -24.07
N VAL A 431 -8.71 -2.90 -22.95
CA VAL A 431 -7.24 -3.06 -22.92
C VAL A 431 -6.78 -4.40 -23.51
N ASN A 432 -7.55 -5.47 -23.33
CA ASN A 432 -7.30 -6.77 -23.96
C ASN A 432 -7.58 -6.82 -25.49
N GLY A 433 -7.95 -5.70 -26.12
CA GLY A 433 -8.28 -5.62 -27.55
C GLY A 433 -9.71 -6.04 -27.89
N GLN A 434 -10.43 -6.65 -26.96
CA GLN A 434 -11.84 -7.00 -27.13
C GLN A 434 -12.71 -5.73 -27.17
N THR A 435 -13.94 -5.89 -27.64
CA THR A 435 -14.87 -4.78 -27.81
C THR A 435 -16.17 -5.03 -27.05
N GLU A 436 -16.67 -4.00 -26.39
CA GLU A 436 -18.05 -3.95 -25.93
C GLU A 436 -18.87 -3.13 -26.91
N GLY A 437 -19.91 -3.75 -27.47
CA GLY A 437 -20.92 -3.08 -28.28
C GLY A 437 -22.05 -2.57 -27.39
N VAL A 438 -22.36 -1.28 -27.50
CA VAL A 438 -23.48 -0.62 -26.79
C VAL A 438 -24.46 -0.11 -27.82
N ILE A 439 -25.74 -0.41 -27.61
CA ILE A 439 -26.83 0.02 -28.48
C ILE A 439 -27.76 0.88 -27.65
N GLU A 440 -27.92 2.14 -28.04
CA GLU A 440 -28.68 3.14 -27.32
C GLU A 440 -29.81 3.67 -28.20
N PHE A 441 -31.04 3.56 -27.70
CA PHE A 441 -32.24 4.10 -28.34
C PHE A 441 -32.67 5.39 -27.62
N ALA A 442 -33.04 6.42 -28.39
CA ALA A 442 -33.39 7.73 -27.83
C ALA A 442 -34.62 7.72 -26.91
N SER A 443 -35.61 6.84 -27.15
CA SER A 443 -36.86 6.85 -26.37
C SER A 443 -37.48 5.46 -26.14
N TYR A 444 -38.51 5.08 -26.89
CA TYR A 444 -39.34 3.88 -26.74
C TYR A 444 -39.25 3.05 -28.01
N ILE A 445 -38.94 1.77 -27.83
CA ILE A 445 -39.00 0.76 -28.88
C ILE A 445 -40.35 0.04 -28.73
N ASN A 446 -41.03 -0.28 -29.83
CA ASN A 446 -42.25 -1.09 -29.78
C ASN A 446 -41.96 -2.46 -29.14
N SER A 447 -42.72 -2.84 -28.11
CA SER A 447 -42.50 -4.07 -27.33
C SER A 447 -42.70 -5.37 -28.05
N ASN A 448 -43.31 -5.33 -29.23
CA ASN A 448 -43.49 -6.51 -30.06
C ASN A 448 -42.42 -6.60 -31.16
N GLU A 449 -41.58 -5.58 -31.32
CA GLU A 449 -40.55 -5.52 -32.35
C GLU A 449 -39.20 -6.02 -31.81
N ARG A 450 -38.47 -6.70 -32.69
CA ARG A 450 -37.10 -7.15 -32.45
C ARG A 450 -36.20 -6.54 -33.50
N TYR A 451 -35.08 -5.99 -33.05
CA TYR A 451 -34.09 -5.34 -33.89
C TYR A 451 -32.85 -6.21 -33.92
N GLU A 452 -32.37 -6.50 -35.12
CA GLU A 452 -31.09 -7.17 -35.34
C GLU A 452 -30.13 -6.18 -35.98
N ILE A 453 -29.02 -5.96 -35.29
CA ILE A 453 -28.01 -5.00 -35.68
C ILE A 453 -26.74 -5.79 -35.91
N SER A 454 -26.15 -5.65 -37.10
CA SER A 454 -24.93 -6.33 -37.49
C SER A 454 -24.01 -5.39 -38.26
N ILE A 455 -22.70 -5.62 -38.14
CA ILE A 455 -21.67 -4.96 -38.93
C ILE A 455 -21.39 -5.82 -40.16
N TYR A 456 -21.24 -5.19 -41.31
CA TYR A 456 -20.91 -5.83 -42.59
C TYR A 456 -19.64 -5.20 -43.17
N LYS A 457 -18.89 -6.01 -43.92
CA LYS A 457 -17.70 -5.55 -44.67
C LYS A 457 -18.12 -4.71 -45.88
N GLY A 458 -17.31 -3.72 -46.22
CA GLY A 458 -17.52 -2.80 -47.34
C GLY A 458 -18.27 -1.51 -46.96
N THR A 459 -18.20 -0.50 -47.83
CA THR A 459 -18.96 0.76 -47.67
C THR A 459 -20.30 0.76 -48.42
N ASP A 460 -20.57 -0.24 -49.26
CA ASP A 460 -21.81 -0.31 -50.03
C ASP A 460 -22.96 -0.84 -49.16
N ILE A 461 -23.70 0.10 -48.57
CA ILE A 461 -24.89 -0.16 -47.76
C ILE A 461 -26.02 -0.85 -48.55
N ASN A 462 -25.99 -0.79 -49.88
CA ASN A 462 -27.00 -1.36 -50.78
C ASN A 462 -26.57 -2.67 -51.41
N GLU A 463 -25.38 -3.21 -51.07
CA GLU A 463 -24.91 -4.49 -51.59
C GLU A 463 -25.98 -5.58 -51.34
N GLU A 464 -26.30 -6.33 -52.39
CA GLU A 464 -27.36 -7.35 -52.37
C GLU A 464 -26.99 -8.54 -51.46
N ASN A 465 -25.70 -8.88 -51.40
CA ASN A 465 -25.17 -10.02 -50.65
C ASN A 465 -23.98 -9.59 -49.76
N PRO A 466 -24.19 -8.71 -48.77
CA PRO A 466 -23.10 -8.19 -47.96
C PRO A 466 -22.51 -9.30 -47.10
N THR A 467 -21.19 -9.26 -46.88
CA THR A 467 -20.53 -10.19 -45.98
C THR A 467 -20.66 -9.69 -44.54
N ALA A 468 -21.44 -10.39 -43.71
CA ALA A 468 -21.53 -10.08 -42.29
C ALA A 468 -20.13 -10.21 -41.64
N LEU A 469 -19.79 -9.24 -40.81
CA LEU A 469 -18.57 -9.24 -40.01
C LEU A 469 -18.89 -9.68 -38.59
N VAL A 470 -19.80 -8.99 -37.90
CA VAL A 470 -20.22 -9.37 -36.54
C VAL A 470 -21.71 -9.12 -36.38
N ASN A 471 -22.39 -10.05 -35.72
CA ASN A 471 -23.75 -9.83 -35.27
C ASN A 471 -23.70 -9.16 -33.91
N LEU A 472 -24.07 -7.88 -33.83
CA LEU A 472 -23.99 -7.12 -32.58
C LEU A 472 -25.04 -7.63 -31.62
N LEU A 473 -26.33 -7.43 -31.83
CA LEU A 473 -27.34 -7.83 -30.85
C LEU A 473 -28.68 -8.08 -31.53
N SER A 474 -29.48 -8.90 -30.86
CA SER A 474 -30.92 -9.01 -31.11
C SER A 474 -31.63 -8.38 -29.92
N VAL A 475 -32.05 -7.12 -30.07
CA VAL A 475 -32.65 -6.33 -28.98
C VAL A 475 -34.17 -6.37 -29.10
N LYS A 476 -34.86 -6.61 -27.99
CA LYS A 476 -36.29 -6.36 -27.82
C LYS A 476 -36.51 -5.09 -27.00
N SER A 477 -37.65 -4.42 -27.14
CA SER A 477 -37.90 -3.23 -26.30
C SER A 477 -37.91 -3.50 -24.80
N THR A 478 -38.24 -4.73 -24.41
CA THR A 478 -38.23 -5.16 -23.01
C THR A 478 -36.83 -5.13 -22.39
N ASP A 479 -35.79 -5.08 -23.21
CA ASP A 479 -34.39 -5.09 -22.77
C ASP A 479 -33.93 -3.68 -22.30
N GLY A 480 -34.78 -2.66 -22.49
CA GLY A 480 -34.55 -1.28 -22.09
C GLY A 480 -33.95 -0.41 -23.20
N ARG A 481 -33.64 0.86 -22.85
CA ARG A 481 -33.09 1.85 -23.81
C ARG A 481 -31.65 1.57 -24.22
N VAL A 482 -30.90 0.87 -23.38
CA VAL A 482 -29.48 0.60 -23.60
C VAL A 482 -29.24 -0.89 -23.43
N SER A 483 -28.69 -1.50 -24.48
CA SER A 483 -28.28 -2.90 -24.52
C SER A 483 -26.78 -3.00 -24.76
N TYR A 484 -26.16 -4.03 -24.21
CA TYR A 484 -24.72 -4.23 -24.28
C TYR A 484 -24.42 -5.65 -24.75
N ARG A 485 -23.26 -5.84 -25.39
CA ARG A 485 -22.71 -7.15 -25.70
C ARG A 485 -21.19 -7.12 -25.75
N ASP A 486 -20.58 -8.11 -25.13
CA ASP A 486 -19.18 -8.39 -25.37
C ASP A 486 -19.00 -9.11 -26.72
N LEU A 487 -18.12 -8.55 -27.56
CA LEU A 487 -17.86 -9.01 -28.92
C LEU A 487 -16.48 -9.68 -28.94
N HIS A 488 -16.49 -11.01 -29.03
CA HIS A 488 -15.27 -11.83 -29.03
C HIS A 488 -15.07 -12.63 -30.31
N SER A 489 -16.13 -12.77 -31.11
CA SER A 489 -16.07 -13.53 -32.36
C SER A 489 -16.86 -12.86 -33.48
N ASP A 490 -16.40 -13.05 -34.70
CA ASP A 490 -17.05 -12.65 -35.93
C ASP A 490 -18.28 -13.54 -36.21
N SER A 491 -18.96 -13.32 -37.34
CA SER A 491 -20.15 -14.10 -37.71
C SER A 491 -19.88 -15.58 -38.00
N ASN A 492 -18.62 -15.98 -38.19
CA ASN A 492 -18.18 -17.36 -38.42
C ASN A 492 -17.70 -18.04 -37.12
N GLY A 493 -17.55 -17.28 -36.03
CA GLY A 493 -17.02 -17.77 -34.75
C GLY A 493 -15.52 -17.57 -34.59
N ASP A 494 -14.85 -16.92 -35.54
CA ASP A 494 -13.42 -16.63 -35.46
C ASP A 494 -13.18 -15.41 -34.54
N PRO A 495 -12.07 -15.35 -33.79
CA PRO A 495 -11.77 -14.19 -32.94
C PRO A 495 -11.78 -12.89 -33.73
N ILE A 496 -12.39 -11.84 -33.15
CA ILE A 496 -12.45 -10.50 -33.73
C ILE A 496 -12.09 -9.46 -32.68
N ASP A 497 -11.39 -8.41 -33.08
CA ASP A 497 -11.01 -7.30 -32.21
C ASP A 497 -11.65 -5.96 -32.63
N TYR A 498 -11.36 -4.91 -31.86
CA TYR A 498 -11.86 -3.57 -32.13
C TYR A 498 -11.42 -3.03 -33.50
N ILE A 499 -10.17 -3.26 -33.91
CA ILE A 499 -9.62 -2.68 -35.15
C ILE A 499 -10.19 -3.38 -36.38
N ASP A 500 -10.53 -4.67 -36.29
CA ASP A 500 -11.24 -5.38 -37.36
C ASP A 500 -12.62 -4.77 -37.65
N MET A 501 -13.30 -4.31 -36.59
CA MET A 501 -14.64 -3.73 -36.67
C MET A 501 -14.62 -2.26 -37.13
N VAL A 502 -13.70 -1.45 -36.63
CA VAL A 502 -13.68 0.01 -36.89
C VAL A 502 -12.68 0.41 -37.96
N GLY A 503 -11.55 -0.28 -38.08
CA GLY A 503 -10.51 0.03 -39.07
C GLY A 503 -10.83 -0.42 -40.49
N GLY A 504 -11.78 -1.34 -40.66
CA GLY A 504 -12.31 -1.72 -41.97
C GLY A 504 -13.29 -0.68 -42.50
N GLN A 505 -13.33 -0.52 -43.83
CA GLN A 505 -14.47 0.11 -44.48
C GLN A 505 -15.71 -0.76 -44.24
N ASN A 506 -16.41 -0.53 -43.13
CA ASN A 506 -17.51 -1.35 -42.65
C ASN A 506 -18.77 -0.49 -42.47
N HIS A 507 -19.93 -1.13 -42.42
CA HIS A 507 -21.20 -0.45 -42.16
C HIS A 507 -22.13 -1.30 -41.29
N TYR A 508 -22.96 -0.64 -40.50
CA TYR A 508 -24.07 -1.25 -39.79
C TYR A 508 -25.25 -1.45 -40.76
N ARG A 509 -25.97 -2.56 -40.61
CA ARG A 509 -27.36 -2.68 -41.08
C ARG A 509 -28.27 -3.04 -39.94
N VAL A 510 -29.44 -2.42 -39.92
CA VAL A 510 -30.47 -2.63 -38.90
C VAL A 510 -31.67 -3.29 -39.56
N LYS A 511 -32.01 -4.48 -39.06
CA LYS A 511 -33.19 -5.23 -39.46
C LYS A 511 -34.24 -5.15 -38.36
N ARG A 512 -35.49 -4.92 -38.74
CA ARG A 512 -36.66 -5.04 -37.87
C ARG A 512 -37.41 -6.32 -38.20
N LYS A 513 -37.78 -7.08 -37.18
CA LYS A 513 -38.69 -8.22 -37.31
C LYS A 513 -40.13 -7.75 -37.14
N ILE A 514 -40.97 -8.02 -38.14
CA ILE A 514 -42.42 -7.73 -38.12
C ILE A 514 -43.19 -9.00 -37.72
N ASP A 515 -44.39 -8.83 -37.16
CA ASP A 515 -45.35 -9.91 -36.89
C ASP A 515 -45.50 -10.83 -38.11
N GLY A 516 -45.26 -12.13 -37.91
CA GLY A 516 -45.21 -13.14 -38.98
C GLY A 516 -43.79 -13.67 -39.30
N GLY A 517 -42.75 -13.08 -38.71
CA GLY A 517 -41.39 -13.64 -38.72
C GLY A 517 -40.45 -13.10 -39.80
N THR A 518 -40.94 -12.22 -40.68
CA THR A 518 -40.16 -11.58 -41.74
C THR A 518 -39.30 -10.44 -41.18
N TYR A 519 -38.07 -10.32 -41.67
CA TYR A 519 -37.17 -9.21 -41.36
C TYR A 519 -37.16 -8.23 -42.52
N GLU A 520 -37.23 -6.94 -42.21
CA GLU A 520 -37.04 -5.85 -43.17
C GLU A 520 -35.84 -4.99 -42.76
N TYR A 521 -35.11 -4.47 -43.75
CA TYR A 521 -34.04 -3.50 -43.50
C TYR A 521 -34.64 -2.12 -43.28
N ILE A 522 -34.31 -1.50 -42.16
CA ILE A 522 -34.90 -0.23 -41.77
C ILE A 522 -33.89 0.91 -41.67
N GLY A 523 -32.61 0.60 -41.56
CA GLY A 523 -31.56 1.62 -41.48
C GLY A 523 -30.15 1.08 -41.60
N TYR A 524 -29.20 2.00 -41.67
CA TYR A 524 -27.78 1.76 -41.84
C TYR A 524 -26.93 2.84 -41.15
N GLY A 525 -25.64 2.59 -40.99
CA GLY A 525 -24.67 3.61 -40.56
C GLY A 525 -23.28 3.22 -41.01
N ILE A 526 -22.41 4.18 -41.33
CA ILE A 526 -21.00 3.88 -41.63
C ILE A 526 -20.24 3.79 -40.32
N VAL A 527 -19.40 2.76 -40.16
CA VAL A 527 -18.51 2.66 -39.00
C VAL A 527 -17.39 3.67 -39.20
N GLU A 528 -17.27 4.63 -38.29
CA GLU A 528 -16.24 5.69 -38.31
C GLU A 528 -15.18 5.48 -37.23
#